data_AF-A0AAD4LTQ9-F1
#
_entry.id   AF-A0AAD4LTQ9-F1
#
_cell.length_a   1.000
_cell.length_b   1.000
_cell.length_c   1.000
_cell.angle_alpha   90.00
_cell.angle_beta   90.00
_cell.angle_gamma   90.00
#
_symmetry.space_group_name_H-M   'P 1'
#
loop_
_entity.id
_entity.type
_entity.pdbx_description
1 polymer ?
#
loop_
_entity_poly.entity_id
_entity_poly.type
_entity_poly.pdbx_seq_one_letter_code
_entity_poly.pdbx_strand_id
1 'polypeptide(L)' 'LILPYLYVDIMYFDLGLEHRDAGSLTIVSEEAILKYNVGIKYATITPDEVHVKEFKLK' A
#
# COMPACT_ATOMS: atom_id res chain seq x y z
N LEU A 1 7.31 3.31 -16.10
CA LEU A 1 8.11 4.04 -17.11
C LEU A 1 9.16 5.00 -16.48
N ILE A 2 9.61 4.82 -15.23
CA ILE A 2 10.58 5.75 -14.59
C ILE A 2 11.99 5.13 -14.50
N LEU A 3 12.07 3.85 -14.11
CA LEU A 3 13.33 3.15 -13.82
C LEU A 3 14.36 3.10 -14.96
N PRO A 4 13.99 3.12 -16.27
CA PRO A 4 14.99 3.19 -17.34
C PRO A 4 15.80 4.50 -17.39
N TYR A 5 15.32 5.56 -16.73
CA TYR A 5 15.91 6.91 -16.81
C TYR A 5 16.41 7.44 -15.47
N LEU A 6 16.02 6.80 -14.36
CA LEU A 6 16.37 7.23 -13.01
C LEU A 6 16.58 6.03 -12.10
N TYR A 7 17.77 5.96 -11.48
CA TYR A 7 18.04 5.01 -10.41
C TYR A 7 17.63 5.64 -9.07
N VAL A 8 16.64 5.04 -8.42
CA VAL A 8 16.14 5.47 -7.10
C VAL A 8 16.04 4.22 -6.23
N ASP A 9 16.42 4.36 -4.97
CA ASP A 9 16.11 3.35 -3.97
C ASP A 9 14.62 3.43 -3.62
N ILE A 10 13.88 2.37 -3.91
CA ILE A 10 12.42 2.33 -3.75
C ILE A 10 12.09 1.25 -2.72
N MET A 11 11.58 1.69 -1.58
CA MET A 11 10.90 0.81 -0.65
C MET A 11 9.48 0.55 -1.15
N TYR A 12 9.19 -0.69 -1.53
CA TYR A 12 7.91 -1.09 -2.07
C TYR A 12 7.02 -1.72 -0.99
N PHE A 13 5.77 -1.26 -0.90
CA PHE A 13 4.74 -1.80 -0.01
C PHE A 13 3.48 -2.10 -0.82
N ASP A 14 3.02 -3.34 -0.80
CA ASP A 14 1.77 -3.73 -1.46
C ASP A 14 0.56 -3.43 -0.57
N LEU A 15 -0.12 -2.31 -0.84
CA LEU A 15 -1.33 -1.90 -0.13
C LEU A 15 -2.62 -2.42 -0.78
N GLY A 16 -2.56 -3.54 -1.51
CA GLY A 16 -3.72 -4.28 -1.99
C GLY A 16 -4.62 -4.79 -0.85
N LEU A 17 -5.88 -5.11 -1.16
CA LEU A 17 -6.87 -5.53 -0.17
C LEU A 17 -6.42 -6.75 0.63
N GLU A 18 -5.93 -7.80 -0.02
CA GLU A 18 -5.48 -9.04 0.64
C GLU A 18 -4.31 -8.79 1.61
N HIS A 19 -3.34 -7.95 1.22
CA HIS A 19 -2.19 -7.61 2.07
C HIS A 19 -2.58 -6.71 3.24
N ARG A 20 -3.55 -5.80 3.03
CA ARG A 20 -4.10 -4.95 4.09
C ARG A 20 -4.98 -5.74 5.06
N ASP A 21 -5.71 -6.73 4.57
CA ASP A 21 -6.48 -7.67 5.39
C ASP A 21 -5.57 -8.54 6.27
N ALA A 22 -4.41 -8.93 5.73
CA ALA A 22 -3.39 -9.67 6.46
C ALA A 22 -2.71 -8.84 7.58
N GLY A 23 -2.83 -7.51 7.57
CA GLY A 23 -2.52 -6.67 8.72
C GLY A 23 -1.64 -5.44 8.46
N SER A 24 -0.57 -5.30 9.27
CA SER A 24 0.13 -4.06 9.63
C SER A 24 0.86 -3.30 8.51
N LEU A 25 0.73 -3.72 7.24
CA LEU A 25 1.50 -3.15 6.13
C LEU A 25 1.21 -1.65 5.93
N THR A 26 -0.03 -1.21 6.19
CA THR A 26 -0.39 0.22 6.13
C THR A 26 0.42 1.03 7.15
N ILE A 27 0.51 0.57 8.40
CA ILE A 27 1.25 1.26 9.46
C ILE A 27 2.75 1.29 9.14
N VAL A 28 3.32 0.16 8.70
CA VAL A 28 4.75 0.10 8.34
C VAL A 28 5.07 1.05 7.17
N SER A 29 4.17 1.14 6.18
CA SER A 29 4.34 2.08 5.07
C SER A 29 4.26 3.55 5.52
N GLU A 30 3.39 3.86 6.49
CA GLU A 30 3.28 5.21 7.08
C GLU A 30 4.53 5.56 7.89
N GLU A 31 5.04 4.66 8.73
CA GLU A 31 6.28 4.85 9.49
C GLU A 31 7.48 5.08 8.56
N ALA A 32 7.54 4.33 7.45
CA ALA A 32 8.54 4.54 6.41
C ALA A 32 8.42 5.93 5.79
N ILE A 33 7.22 6.37 5.40
CA ILE A 33 7.03 7.70 4.84
C ILE A 33 7.41 8.79 5.85
N LEU A 34 7.06 8.63 7.14
CA LEU A 34 7.46 9.58 8.19
C LEU A 34 8.98 9.67 8.35
N LYS A 35 9.69 8.53 8.22
CA LYS A 35 11.15 8.49 8.31
C LYS A 35 11.85 9.11 7.10
N TYR A 36 11.33 8.89 5.88
CA TYR A 36 11.99 9.29 4.62
C TYR A 36 11.35 10.52 3.95
N ASN A 37 10.27 11.06 4.52
CA ASN A 37 9.55 12.28 4.13
C ASN A 37 8.88 12.29 2.73
N VAL A 38 9.04 11.24 1.93
CA VAL A 38 8.48 11.15 0.58
C VAL A 38 7.78 9.81 0.40
N GLY A 39 6.54 9.85 -0.10
CA GLY A 39 5.74 8.69 -0.43
C GLY A 39 5.00 8.88 -1.74
N ILE A 40 4.91 7.83 -2.55
CA ILE A 40 4.10 7.78 -3.77
C ILE A 40 3.13 6.63 -3.60
N LYS A 41 1.82 6.92 -3.65
CA LYS A 41 0.77 5.94 -3.38
C LYS A 41 -0.17 5.83 -4.56
N TYR A 42 -0.39 4.60 -5.03
CA TYR A 42 -1.49 4.28 -5.92
C TYR A 42 -2.84 4.30 -5.18
N ALA A 43 -3.92 4.56 -5.90
CA ALA A 43 -5.26 4.48 -5.33
C ALA A 43 -5.52 3.07 -4.76
N THR A 44 -6.15 3.01 -3.59
CA THR A 44 -6.50 1.76 -2.91
C THR A 44 -7.98 1.76 -2.62
N ILE A 45 -8.59 0.57 -2.65
CA ILE A 45 -9.99 0.40 -2.30
C ILE A 45 -10.17 0.61 -0.79
N THR A 46 -11.19 1.37 -0.42
CA THR A 46 -11.74 1.38 0.95
C THR A 46 -12.98 0.49 0.91
N PRO A 47 -12.93 -0.72 1.51
CA PRO A 47 -14.02 -1.67 1.37
C PRO A 47 -15.25 -1.22 2.16
N ASP A 48 -16.42 -1.33 1.56
CA ASP A 48 -17.72 -1.24 2.23
C ASP A 48 -18.25 -2.65 2.57
N GLU A 49 -19.45 -2.75 3.16
CA GLU A 49 -20.05 -4.02 3.55
C GLU A 49 -20.24 -5.02 2.38
N VAL A 50 -20.43 -4.53 1.16
CA VAL A 50 -20.59 -5.37 -0.03
C VAL A 50 -19.24 -5.94 -0.41
N HIS A 51 -18.21 -5.09 -0.48
CA HIS A 51 -16.86 -5.49 -0.85
C HIS A 51 -16.20 -6.37 0.22
N VAL A 52 -16.49 -6.18 1.51
CA VAL A 52 -16.03 -7.10 2.58
C VAL A 52 -16.53 -8.52 2.33
N LYS A 53 -17.80 -8.67 1.93
CA LYS A 53 -18.38 -9.99 1.60
C LYS A 53 -17.85 -10.55 0.29
N GLU A 54 -17.70 -9.70 -0.73
CA GLU A 54 -17.18 -10.07 -2.05
C GLU A 54 -15.75 -10.63 -1.95
N PHE A 55 -14.87 -9.91 -1.24
CA PHE A 55 -13.46 -10.27 -1.10
C PHE A 55 -13.16 -11.14 0.14
N LYS A 56 -14.18 -11.49 0.93
CA LYS A 56 -14.06 -12.31 2.16
C LYS A 56 -13.01 -11.76 3.13
N LEU A 57 -13.01 -10.44 3.29
CA LEU A 57 -12.13 -9.73 4.20
C LEU A 57 -12.54 -10.04 5.66
N LYS A 58 -11.57 -9.99 6.57
CA LYS A 58 -11.72 -10.30 8.00
C LYS A 58 -12.38 -9.19 8.80
#